data_AF-A0A7T8JXR3-F1
#
_entry.id   AF-A0A7T8JXR3-F1
#
_cell.length_a   1.000
_cell.length_b   1.000
_cell.length_c   1.000
_cell.angle_alpha   90.00
_cell.angle_beta   90.00
_cell.angle_gamma   90.00
#
_symmetry.space_group_name_H-M   'P 1'
#
loop_
_entity.id
_entity.type
_entity.pdbx_description
1 polymer ?
#
loop_
_entity_poly.entity_id
_entity_poly.type
_entity_poly.pdbx_seq_one_letter_code
_entity_poly.pdbx_strand_id
1 'polypeptide(L)'
;MQTENSVFRPYQFKLEELDGFRYRARDAMRGVTRIAIREARLKELKHEILKSVELRAHFEDNPQDAQVLRHDKSLHTVKHQVHMKNVPDYIVPKALKNIARSHHRNL
;
A
#
# COMPACT_ATOMS: atom_id res chain seq x y z
N MET A 1 -7.87 -40.49 -32.21
CA MET A 1 -7.43 -39.10 -32.45
C MET A 1 -6.79 -38.62 -31.16
N GLN A 2 -5.49 -38.83 -31.02
CA GLN A 2 -4.72 -38.38 -29.85
C GLN A 2 -4.46 -36.88 -30.04
N THR A 3 -5.16 -36.04 -29.30
CA THR A 3 -4.86 -34.60 -29.26
C THR A 3 -3.62 -34.42 -28.42
N GLU A 4 -2.56 -33.96 -29.07
CA GLU A 4 -1.23 -33.78 -28.53
C GLU A 4 -1.21 -33.07 -27.17
N ASN A 5 -0.32 -33.53 -26.29
CA ASN A 5 0.03 -32.86 -25.05
C ASN A 5 0.74 -31.54 -25.38
N SER A 6 -0.03 -30.51 -25.71
CA SER A 6 0.47 -29.14 -25.80
C SER A 6 1.07 -28.75 -24.44
N VAL A 7 2.39 -28.60 -24.41
CA VAL A 7 3.16 -28.11 -23.25
C VAL A 7 2.59 -26.78 -22.73
N PHE A 8 1.94 -26.03 -23.62
CA PHE A 8 1.22 -24.81 -23.29
C PHE A 8 -0.27 -25.10 -23.09
N ARG A 9 -0.69 -25.07 -21.83
CA ARG A 9 -2.11 -25.06 -21.48
C ARG A 9 -2.64 -23.64 -21.62
N PRO A 10 -3.80 -23.43 -22.27
CA PRO A 10 -4.41 -22.11 -22.31
C PRO A 10 -4.69 -21.62 -20.89
N TYR A 11 -4.24 -20.40 -20.58
CA TYR A 11 -4.48 -19.77 -19.29
C TYR A 11 -5.96 -19.36 -19.20
N GLN A 12 -6.78 -20.23 -18.62
CA GLN A 12 -8.19 -19.95 -18.37
C GLN A 12 -8.32 -19.06 -17.12
N PHE A 13 -8.21 -17.75 -17.34
CA PHE A 13 -8.39 -16.77 -16.30
C PHE A 13 -9.88 -16.51 -16.05
N LYS A 14 -10.40 -17.04 -14.94
CA LYS A 14 -11.78 -16.78 -14.51
C LYS A 14 -11.87 -15.42 -13.83
N LEU A 15 -12.12 -14.38 -14.62
CA LEU A 15 -12.21 -13.00 -14.12
C LEU A 15 -13.34 -12.84 -13.08
N GLU A 16 -14.40 -13.62 -13.20
CA GLU A 16 -15.55 -13.68 -12.27
C GLU A 16 -15.12 -13.98 -10.83
N GLU A 17 -14.08 -14.82 -10.63
CA GLU A 17 -13.59 -15.14 -9.30
C GLU A 17 -12.97 -13.92 -8.59
N LEU A 18 -12.59 -12.88 -9.34
CA LEU A 18 -11.96 -11.67 -8.81
C LEU A 18 -12.93 -10.53 -8.51
N ASP A 19 -14.24 -10.70 -8.73
CA ASP A 19 -15.20 -9.62 -8.51
C ASP A 19 -15.22 -9.10 -7.07
N GLY A 20 -14.98 -9.98 -6.08
CA GLY A 20 -14.80 -9.59 -4.68
C GLY A 20 -13.62 -8.63 -4.46
N PHE A 21 -12.52 -8.83 -5.20
CA PHE A 21 -11.36 -7.94 -5.15
C PHE A 21 -11.62 -6.61 -5.87
N ARG A 22 -12.47 -6.57 -6.90
CA ARG A 22 -12.81 -5.31 -7.59
C ARG A 22 -13.44 -4.31 -6.63
N TYR A 23 -14.36 -4.76 -5.78
CA TYR A 23 -14.96 -3.90 -4.75
C TYR A 23 -13.91 -3.42 -3.75
N ARG A 24 -13.06 -4.33 -3.25
CA ARG A 24 -12.00 -4.00 -2.31
C ARG A 24 -10.99 -2.98 -2.87
N ALA A 25 -10.61 -3.13 -4.13
CA ALA A 25 -9.71 -2.21 -4.82
C ALA A 25 -10.35 -0.82 -4.98
N ARG A 26 -11.66 -0.74 -5.30
CA ARG A 26 -12.38 0.53 -5.36
C ARG A 26 -12.42 1.24 -4.02
N ASP A 27 -12.62 0.51 -2.92
CA ASP A 27 -12.61 1.10 -1.58
C ASP A 27 -11.24 1.66 -1.20
N ALA A 28 -10.16 0.93 -1.51
CA ALA A 28 -8.80 1.44 -1.34
C ALA A 28 -8.57 2.72 -2.18
N MET A 29 -8.99 2.72 -3.44
CA MET A 29 -8.85 3.86 -4.35
C MET A 29 -9.60 5.11 -3.87
N ARG A 30 -10.77 4.95 -3.23
CA ARG A 30 -11.52 6.08 -2.63
C ARG A 30 -10.73 6.80 -1.54
N GLY A 31 -9.82 6.11 -0.85
CA GLY A 31 -8.92 6.71 0.13
C GLY A 31 -7.81 7.57 -0.49
N VAL A 32 -7.51 7.38 -1.78
CA VAL A 32 -6.42 8.06 -2.49
C VAL A 32 -6.97 9.33 -3.16
N THR A 33 -6.94 10.44 -2.42
CA THR A 33 -7.35 11.76 -2.93
C THR A 33 -6.13 12.61 -3.31
N ARG A 34 -6.33 13.65 -4.13
CA ARG A 34 -5.26 14.63 -4.44
C ARG A 34 -4.65 15.26 -3.18
N ILE A 35 -5.49 15.49 -2.16
CA ILE A 35 -5.05 15.99 -0.86
C ILE A 35 -4.15 14.95 -0.18
N ALA A 36 -4.59 13.69 -0.12
CA ALA A 36 -3.80 12.62 0.48
C ALA A 36 -2.45 12.43 -0.22
N ILE A 37 -2.40 12.54 -1.54
CA ILE A 37 -1.14 12.48 -2.33
C ILE A 37 -0.22 13.65 -1.95
N ARG A 38 -0.75 14.87 -1.92
CA ARG A 38 0.02 16.06 -1.54
C ARG A 38 0.58 15.95 -0.12
N GLU A 39 -0.26 15.56 0.83
CA GLU A 39 0.15 15.38 2.24
C GLU A 39 1.20 14.28 2.39
N ALA A 40 1.03 13.15 1.69
CA ALA A 40 2.01 12.07 1.69
C ALA A 40 3.36 12.54 1.13
N ARG A 41 3.36 13.29 0.01
CA ARG A 41 4.58 13.84 -0.59
C ARG A 41 5.27 14.86 0.32
N LEU A 42 4.50 15.73 0.97
CA LEU A 42 5.06 16.67 1.95
C LEU A 42 5.70 15.95 3.14
N LYS A 43 5.06 14.87 3.64
CA LYS A 43 5.61 14.05 4.73
C LYS A 43 6.91 13.37 4.32
N GLU A 44 6.96 12.80 3.11
CA GLU A 44 8.14 12.16 2.55
C GLU A 44 9.32 13.14 2.44
N LEU A 45 9.10 14.30 1.80
CA LEU A 45 10.15 15.32 1.63
C LEU A 45 10.70 15.84 2.96
N LYS A 46 9.84 16.08 3.96
CA LYS A 46 10.30 16.50 5.30
C LYS A 46 11.18 15.44 5.96
N HIS A 47 10.78 14.18 5.83
CA HIS A 47 11.54 13.07 6.37
C HIS A 47 12.88 12.90 5.66
N GLU A 48 12.93 13.10 4.35
CA GLU A 48 14.17 13.12 3.58
C GLU A 48 15.08 14.28 4.00
N ILE A 49 14.55 15.50 4.15
CA ILE A 49 15.28 16.68 4.61
C ILE A 49 15.92 16.41 5.99
N LEU A 50 15.14 15.90 6.95
CA LEU A 50 15.62 15.60 8.30
C LEU A 50 16.66 14.47 8.34
N LYS A 51 16.68 13.61 7.31
CA LYS A 51 17.63 12.49 7.18
C LYS A 51 18.79 12.79 6.24
N SER A 52 18.80 13.95 5.59
CA SER A 52 19.86 14.32 4.66
C SER A 52 21.17 14.51 5.43
N VAL A 53 22.23 13.85 4.94
CA VAL A 53 23.58 13.98 5.50
C VAL A 53 24.14 15.38 5.23
N GLU A 54 23.83 15.95 4.07
CA GLU A 54 24.31 17.26 3.63
C GLU A 54 23.72 18.39 4.49
N LEU A 55 22.46 18.27 4.89
CA LEU A 55 21.76 19.27 5.71
C LEU A 55 22.04 19.10 7.22
N ARG A 56 22.74 18.04 7.62
CA ARG A 56 23.00 17.77 9.05
C ARG A 56 23.79 18.91 9.70
N ALA A 57 24.85 19.38 9.06
CA ALA A 57 25.66 20.49 9.57
C ALA A 57 24.84 21.79 9.69
N HIS A 58 24.01 22.08 8.69
CA HIS A 58 23.09 23.25 8.73
C HIS A 58 22.14 23.20 9.93
N PHE A 59 21.60 22.02 10.25
CA PHE A 59 20.69 21.84 11.39
C PHE A 59 21.40 21.80 12.74
N GLU A 60 22.68 21.42 12.80
CA GLU A 60 23.52 21.56 14.00
C GLU A 60 23.73 23.05 14.33
N ASP A 61 23.98 23.87 13.31
CA ASP A 61 24.13 25.33 13.45
C ASP A 61 22.78 26.06 13.67
N ASN A 62 21.68 25.52 13.13
CA ASN A 62 20.33 26.10 13.18
C ASN A 62 19.30 25.11 13.76
N PRO A 63 19.32 24.84 15.08
CA PRO A 63 18.44 23.86 15.71
C PRO A 63 16.95 24.22 15.60
N GLN A 64 16.62 25.51 15.46
CA GLN A 64 15.25 25.99 15.29
C GLN A 64 14.63 25.49 13.97
N ASP A 65 15.40 25.41 12.88
CA ASP A 65 14.89 24.95 11.58
C ASP A 65 14.50 23.46 11.62
N ALA A 66 15.34 22.65 12.28
CA ALA A 66 15.05 21.24 12.51
C ALA A 66 13.80 21.07 13.40
N GLN A 67 13.64 21.96 14.38
CA GLN A 67 12.51 21.96 15.29
C GLN A 67 11.20 22.33 14.58
N VAL A 68 11.22 23.31 13.67
CA VAL A 68 10.07 23.67 12.81
C VAL A 68 9.62 22.48 11.96
N LEU A 69 10.56 21.75 11.35
CA LEU A 69 10.25 20.56 10.57
C LEU A 69 9.68 19.40 11.40
N ARG A 70 10.02 19.32 12.70
CA ARG A 70 9.53 18.29 13.63
C ARG A 70 8.18 18.63 14.26
N HIS A 71 7.89 19.91 14.49
CA HIS A 71 6.67 20.38 15.14
C HIS A 71 5.55 20.76 14.19
N ASP A 72 5.64 20.33 12.93
CA ASP A 72 4.62 20.70 11.97
C ASP A 72 3.23 20.22 12.42
N LYS A 73 2.21 21.04 12.10
CA LYS A 73 0.81 20.71 12.40
C LYS A 73 0.54 19.30 11.92
N SER A 74 -0.17 18.50 12.72
CA SER A 74 -0.58 17.16 12.32
C SER A 74 -1.18 17.23 10.92
N LEU A 75 -0.39 16.81 9.91
CA LEU A 75 -0.86 16.66 8.54
C LEU A 75 -2.19 15.94 8.64
N HIS A 76 -3.21 16.42 7.93
CA HIS A 76 -4.55 15.83 8.03
C HIS A 76 -4.36 14.35 7.75
N THR A 77 -4.42 13.53 8.81
CA THR A 77 -3.87 12.19 8.74
C THR A 77 -4.65 11.51 7.66
N VAL A 78 -3.97 11.19 6.55
CA VAL A 78 -4.57 10.45 5.44
C VAL A 78 -5.27 9.29 6.10
N LYS A 79 -6.61 9.27 6.03
CA LYS A 79 -7.44 8.36 6.83
C LYS A 79 -6.99 6.94 6.53
N HIS A 80 -6.11 6.42 7.38
CA HIS A 80 -5.49 5.14 7.16
C HIS A 80 -6.52 4.10 7.57
N GLN A 81 -7.14 3.48 6.57
CA GLN A 81 -8.10 2.42 6.81
C GLN A 81 -7.34 1.15 7.20
N VAL A 82 -6.98 1.02 8.48
CA VAL A 82 -6.20 -0.13 9.01
C VAL A 82 -6.82 -1.47 8.60
N HIS A 83 -8.15 -1.54 8.61
CA HIS A 83 -8.91 -2.73 8.23
C HIS A 83 -8.76 -3.11 6.74
N MET A 84 -8.32 -2.20 5.86
CA MET A 84 -8.08 -2.49 4.44
C MET A 84 -6.86 -3.40 4.23
N LYS A 85 -5.94 -3.48 5.20
CA LYS A 85 -4.77 -4.38 5.16
C LYS A 85 -5.17 -5.85 5.08
N ASN A 86 -6.27 -6.23 5.74
CA ASN A 86 -6.72 -7.61 5.82
C ASN A 86 -7.72 -7.89 4.69
N VAL A 87 -7.57 -9.01 3.98
CA VAL A 87 -8.54 -9.45 2.98
C VAL A 87 -9.48 -10.47 3.64
N PRO A 88 -10.79 -10.19 3.74
CA PRO A 88 -11.74 -11.14 4.32
C PRO A 88 -11.82 -12.47 3.55
N ASP A 89 -12.03 -13.57 4.27
CA ASP A 89 -12.09 -14.94 3.72
C ASP A 89 -13.14 -15.14 2.60
N TYR A 90 -14.17 -14.31 2.58
CA TYR A 90 -15.24 -14.36 1.59
C TYR A 90 -14.87 -13.66 0.27
N ILE A 91 -13.85 -12.80 0.25
CA ILE A 91 -13.33 -12.16 -0.97
C ILE A 91 -12.32 -13.07 -1.69
N VAL A 92 -11.68 -13.99 -0.97
CA VAL A 92 -10.64 -14.86 -1.52
C VAL A 92 -11.26 -16.01 -2.35
N PRO A 93 -10.89 -16.15 -3.64
CA PRO A 93 -11.30 -17.26 -4.50
C PRO A 93 -10.95 -18.61 -3.88
N LYS A 94 -11.80 -19.61 -4.10
CA LYS A 94 -11.57 -20.98 -3.60
C LYS A 94 -10.19 -21.51 -4.01
N ALA A 95 -9.76 -21.23 -5.24
CA ALA A 95 -8.45 -21.63 -5.77
C ALA A 95 -7.26 -21.02 -4.98
N LEU A 96 -7.44 -19.84 -4.39
CA LEU A 96 -6.38 -19.09 -3.71
C LEU A 96 -6.45 -19.20 -2.17
N LYS A 97 -7.50 -19.80 -1.61
CA LYS A 97 -7.68 -19.92 -0.14
C LYS A 97 -6.54 -20.62 0.56
N ASN A 98 -5.95 -21.66 -0.03
CA ASN A 98 -4.84 -22.39 0.57
C ASN A 98 -3.57 -21.53 0.67
N ILE A 99 -3.34 -20.68 -0.33
CA ILE A 99 -2.21 -19.74 -0.37
C ILE A 99 -2.45 -18.63 0.66
N ALA A 100 -3.64 -18.02 0.68
CA ALA A 100 -3.96 -16.95 1.63
C ALA A 100 -3.85 -17.40 3.10
N ARG A 101 -4.35 -18.60 3.43
CA ARG A 101 -4.27 -19.20 4.78
C ARG A 101 -2.85 -19.45 5.26
N SER A 102 -1.92 -19.74 4.36
CA SER A 102 -0.51 -19.97 4.71
C SER A 102 0.16 -18.71 5.28
N HIS A 103 -0.25 -17.53 4.80
CA HIS A 103 0.27 -16.24 5.25
C HIS A 103 -0.27 -15.81 6.62
N HIS A 104 -1.51 -16.19 6.97
CA HIS A 104 -2.09 -15.88 8.29
C HIS A 104 -1.51 -16.70 9.45
N ARG A 105 -0.79 -17.80 9.18
CA ARG A 105 -0.20 -18.65 10.23
C ARG A 105 1.23 -18.27 10.62
N ASN A 106 1.86 -17.32 9.90
CA ASN A 106 3.26 -16.94 10.09
C ASN A 106 3.42 -15.50 10.62
N LEU A 107 2.37 -14.91 11.17
CA LEU A 107 2.33 -13.63 11.89
C LEU A 107 1.83 -13.88 13.31
#